data_AF-A0A5B3GY41-F1
#
_entry.id   AF-A0A5B3GY41-F1
#
_cell.length_a   1.000
_cell.length_b   1.000
_cell.length_c   1.000
_cell.angle_alpha   90.00
_cell.angle_beta   90.00
_cell.angle_gamma   90.00
#
_symmetry.space_group_name_H-M   'P 1'
#
loop_
_entity.id
_entity.type
_entity.pdbx_description
1 polymer ?
#
loop_
_entity_poly.entity_id
_entity_poly.type
_entity_poly.pdbx_seq_one_letter_code
_entity_poly.pdbx_strand_id
1 'polypeptide(L)'
;MRRNIIVFFLVVLSCLGCNDGKLRELRILQLNIWCDATVVPGAFEALVDEIARLDVHIVALCEVNNRDGVTSERLVEALKRRGQTWHGASGRCNGVQGTDVCVLSKYPIEEITTGLSTIMGGVDMKVRIDVKGYDVLLYPAHLDYTHYACYLPRGYDGITWQRLSDSETEPATVLKMNRESTRDEAIAAFLDDAKTEQADLILLTGDFNEPSHLDWNEATREKWDHNGCVVPWDCSMQLYEAGFRDVYRVVHPEPTICPGFTYPSDNSEKEIKDLTWAPEADERDRIDFIYYMPDGAFAPKEAKVVGPSSSIVRSERIQEVGNDTFIEPLGIWPTDHKGVLVTFEPIRKN
;
A
#
# COMPACT_ATOMS: atom_id res chain seq x y z
N MET A 1 -35.88 61.38 -32.62
CA MET A 1 -35.75 60.13 -31.85
C MET A 1 -34.36 59.55 -32.08
N ARG A 2 -33.43 59.73 -31.13
CA ARG A 2 -32.11 59.07 -31.14
C ARG A 2 -32.11 58.08 -29.97
N ARG A 3 -32.02 56.78 -30.27
CA ARG A 3 -31.88 55.70 -29.27
C ARG A 3 -30.41 55.61 -28.89
N ASN A 4 -30.09 55.92 -27.63
CA ASN A 4 -28.81 55.59 -27.02
C ASN A 4 -28.84 54.11 -26.64
N ILE A 5 -27.92 53.32 -27.18
CA ILE A 5 -27.64 51.96 -26.73
C ILE A 5 -26.52 52.06 -25.70
N ILE A 6 -26.82 51.74 -24.44
CA ILE A 6 -25.83 51.58 -23.38
C ILE A 6 -25.46 50.10 -23.35
N VAL A 7 -24.21 49.79 -23.68
CA VAL A 7 -23.64 48.45 -23.55
C VAL A 7 -23.07 48.33 -22.14
N PHE A 8 -23.63 47.43 -21.34
CA PHE A 8 -23.10 47.07 -20.02
C PHE A 8 -21.98 46.04 -20.20
N PHE A 9 -20.73 46.42 -19.96
CA PHE A 9 -19.64 45.47 -19.82
C PHE A 9 -19.72 44.85 -18.42
N LEU A 10 -20.16 43.60 -18.35
CA LEU A 10 -20.09 42.81 -17.12
C LEU A 10 -18.66 42.30 -16.97
N VAL A 11 -17.85 43.00 -16.16
CA VAL A 11 -16.54 42.49 -15.73
C VAL A 11 -16.82 41.42 -14.67
N VAL A 12 -16.78 40.15 -15.07
CA VAL A 12 -16.72 39.03 -14.14
C VAL A 12 -15.32 39.04 -13.55
N LEU A 13 -15.20 39.58 -12.34
CA LEU A 13 -13.98 39.49 -11.55
C LEU A 13 -13.89 38.05 -11.03
N SER A 14 -13.18 37.20 -11.77
CA SER A 14 -12.81 35.87 -11.32
C SER A 14 -11.89 36.03 -10.10
N CYS A 15 -12.46 35.94 -8.90
CA CYS A 15 -11.68 35.72 -7.69
C CYS A 15 -11.06 34.32 -7.79
N LEU A 16 -9.92 34.21 -8.47
CA LEU A 16 -8.95 33.16 -8.22
C LEU A 16 -8.51 33.37 -6.77
N GLY A 17 -9.18 32.68 -5.85
CA GLY A 17 -8.67 32.54 -4.50
C GLY A 17 -7.34 31.81 -4.60
N CYS A 18 -6.24 32.54 -4.53
CA CYS A 18 -4.97 32.01 -4.05
C CYS A 18 -5.22 31.60 -2.60
N ASN A 19 -5.77 30.40 -2.41
CA ASN A 19 -5.68 29.72 -1.14
C ASN A 19 -4.24 29.23 -1.07
N ASP A 20 -3.34 30.11 -0.62
CA ASP A 20 -1.95 29.79 -0.30
C ASP A 20 -1.92 28.97 1.00
N GLY A 21 -2.71 27.90 0.97
CA GLY A 21 -3.24 27.21 2.13
C GLY A 21 -2.20 26.23 2.59
N LYS A 22 -1.57 26.56 3.73
CA LYS A 22 -0.74 25.67 4.54
C LYS A 22 -1.34 24.26 4.52
N LEU A 23 -0.51 23.26 4.23
CA LEU A 23 -0.91 21.86 4.25
C LEU A 23 -1.55 21.55 5.62
N ARG A 24 -2.76 21.00 5.61
CA ARG A 24 -3.45 20.58 6.83
C ARG A 24 -3.30 19.10 7.07
N GLU A 25 -3.40 18.32 6.00
CA GLU A 25 -3.35 16.86 6.01
C GLU A 25 -2.66 16.37 4.74
N LEU A 26 -1.96 15.26 4.85
CA LEU A 26 -1.38 14.51 3.72
C LEU A 26 -1.97 13.10 3.74
N ARG A 27 -2.70 12.73 2.68
CA ARG A 27 -3.33 11.41 2.57
C ARG A 27 -2.62 10.55 1.55
N ILE A 28 -2.24 9.36 1.97
CA ILE A 28 -1.39 8.45 1.21
C ILE A 28 -2.09 7.09 1.16
N LEU A 29 -2.22 6.54 -0.04
CA LEU A 29 -2.74 5.19 -0.28
C LEU A 29 -1.60 4.29 -0.73
N GLN A 30 -1.52 3.10 -0.15
CA GLN A 30 -0.81 1.97 -0.75
C GLN A 30 -1.83 0.92 -1.21
N LEU A 31 -1.58 0.29 -2.37
CA LEU A 31 -2.42 -0.78 -2.91
C LEU A 31 -1.64 -1.70 -3.87
N ASN A 32 -1.69 -3.02 -3.65
CA ASN A 32 -1.35 -4.01 -4.68
C ASN A 32 -2.46 -4.07 -5.73
N ILE A 33 -2.13 -3.91 -7.02
CA ILE A 33 -3.12 -3.81 -8.12
C ILE A 33 -3.29 -5.09 -8.95
N TRP A 34 -2.72 -6.21 -8.52
CA TRP A 34 -2.84 -7.53 -9.14
C TRP A 34 -2.54 -7.55 -10.63
N CYS A 35 -1.24 -7.71 -10.94
CA CYS A 35 -0.69 -7.76 -12.29
C CYS A 35 -1.14 -6.58 -13.18
N ASP A 36 -0.80 -5.36 -12.80
CA ASP A 36 -1.09 -4.13 -13.56
C ASP A 36 -2.60 -3.86 -13.75
N ALA A 37 -3.43 -4.24 -12.77
CA ALA A 37 -4.88 -4.12 -12.82
C ALA A 37 -5.48 -4.81 -14.07
N THR A 38 -4.98 -6.01 -14.38
CA THR A 38 -5.42 -6.78 -15.57
C THR A 38 -6.17 -8.08 -15.23
N VAL A 39 -6.11 -8.56 -13.99
CA VAL A 39 -6.70 -9.85 -13.60
C VAL A 39 -8.22 -9.79 -13.50
N VAL A 40 -8.75 -8.71 -12.92
CA VAL A 40 -10.19 -8.51 -12.79
C VAL A 40 -10.73 -7.78 -14.02
N PRO A 41 -11.84 -8.25 -14.65
CA PRO A 41 -12.43 -7.56 -15.78
C PRO A 41 -12.78 -6.10 -15.45
N GLY A 42 -12.23 -5.15 -16.21
CA GLY A 42 -12.45 -3.71 -15.99
C GLY A 42 -11.61 -3.09 -14.85
N ALA A 43 -10.68 -3.84 -14.25
CA ALA A 43 -9.87 -3.38 -13.12
C ALA A 43 -9.14 -2.06 -13.36
N PHE A 44 -8.54 -1.84 -14.53
CA PHE A 44 -7.83 -0.59 -14.79
C PHE A 44 -8.73 0.65 -14.63
N GLU A 45 -9.91 0.68 -15.26
CA GLU A 45 -10.81 1.83 -15.13
C GLU A 45 -11.40 1.92 -13.72
N ALA A 46 -11.66 0.79 -13.07
CA ALA A 46 -12.09 0.74 -11.67
C ALA A 46 -11.04 1.32 -10.71
N LEU A 47 -9.76 0.95 -10.87
CA LEU A 47 -8.64 1.52 -10.12
C LEU A 47 -8.56 3.04 -10.31
N VAL A 48 -8.75 3.53 -11.55
CA VAL A 48 -8.74 4.97 -11.81
C VAL A 48 -9.93 5.66 -11.14
N ASP A 49 -11.14 5.06 -11.17
CA ASP A 49 -12.32 5.58 -10.47
C ASP A 49 -12.13 5.62 -8.95
N GLU A 50 -11.53 4.57 -8.38
CA GLU A 50 -11.17 4.48 -6.97
C GLU A 50 -10.16 5.59 -6.59
N ILE A 51 -9.06 5.74 -7.32
CA ILE A 51 -8.10 6.83 -7.07
C ILE A 51 -8.77 8.21 -7.22
N ALA A 52 -9.64 8.38 -8.21
CA ALA A 52 -10.30 9.66 -8.46
C ALA A 52 -11.32 10.03 -7.36
N ARG A 53 -12.08 9.05 -6.85
CA ARG A 53 -13.08 9.32 -5.80
C ARG A 53 -12.44 9.46 -4.41
N LEU A 54 -11.32 8.79 -4.18
CA LEU A 54 -10.61 8.85 -2.91
C LEU A 54 -9.96 10.22 -2.80
N ASP A 55 -10.15 10.89 -1.65
CA ASP A 55 -9.52 12.19 -1.36
C ASP A 55 -8.05 12.00 -0.94
N VAL A 56 -7.29 11.27 -1.76
CA VAL A 56 -5.88 10.96 -1.57
C VAL A 56 -5.00 11.94 -2.32
N HIS A 57 -3.77 12.11 -1.85
CA HIS A 57 -2.80 13.03 -2.46
C HIS A 57 -1.61 12.29 -3.09
N ILE A 58 -1.20 11.17 -2.51
CA ILE A 58 -0.14 10.31 -3.03
C ILE A 58 -0.66 8.87 -3.04
N VAL A 59 -0.34 8.11 -4.08
CA VAL A 59 -0.69 6.70 -4.24
C VAL A 59 0.56 5.92 -4.59
N ALA A 60 0.87 4.88 -3.83
CA ALA A 60 1.94 3.91 -4.12
C ALA A 60 1.31 2.58 -4.51
N LEU A 61 1.70 2.04 -5.66
CA LEU A 61 1.15 0.82 -6.22
C LEU A 61 2.26 -0.22 -6.42
N CYS A 62 1.96 -1.49 -6.16
CA CYS A 62 2.80 -2.66 -6.44
C CYS A 62 2.10 -3.64 -7.41
N GLU A 63 2.83 -4.64 -7.90
CA GLU A 63 2.45 -5.51 -9.03
C GLU A 63 2.31 -4.77 -10.37
N VAL A 64 3.21 -3.82 -10.60
CA VAL A 64 3.25 -3.02 -11.83
C VAL A 64 4.17 -3.70 -12.86
N ASN A 65 3.58 -4.27 -13.91
CA ASN A 65 4.38 -4.94 -14.96
C ASN A 65 4.58 -4.11 -16.25
N ASN A 66 3.90 -2.98 -16.42
CA ASN A 66 3.98 -2.09 -17.58
C ASN A 66 3.72 -2.78 -18.95
N ARG A 67 2.99 -3.91 -18.97
CA ARG A 67 2.80 -4.72 -20.19
C ARG A 67 2.07 -3.95 -21.29
N ASP A 68 1.07 -3.14 -20.94
CA ASP A 68 0.26 -2.37 -21.88
C ASP A 68 0.75 -0.91 -22.01
N GLY A 69 2.03 -0.67 -21.72
CA GLY A 69 2.66 0.64 -21.61
C GLY A 69 2.90 1.03 -20.16
N VAL A 70 3.62 2.13 -19.95
CA VAL A 70 4.01 2.61 -18.61
C VAL A 70 2.74 2.89 -17.78
N THR A 71 2.54 2.11 -16.72
CA THR A 71 1.32 2.12 -15.90
C THR A 71 1.04 3.48 -15.29
N SER A 72 2.07 4.10 -14.71
CA SER A 72 1.96 5.43 -14.09
C SER A 72 1.46 6.48 -15.11
N GLU A 73 1.96 6.45 -16.34
CA GLU A 73 1.54 7.36 -17.41
C GLU A 73 0.11 7.10 -17.87
N ARG A 74 -0.26 5.83 -18.01
CA ARG A 74 -1.64 5.43 -18.34
C ARG A 74 -2.62 5.90 -17.28
N LEU A 75 -2.29 5.72 -16.00
CA LEU A 75 -3.10 6.16 -14.87
C LEU A 75 -3.21 7.69 -14.84
N VAL A 76 -2.11 8.43 -15.02
CA VAL A 76 -2.12 9.90 -15.09
C VAL A 76 -3.04 10.40 -16.20
N GLU A 77 -2.96 9.83 -17.40
CA GLU A 77 -3.83 10.23 -18.51
C GLU A 77 -5.30 9.88 -18.24
N ALA A 78 -5.57 8.71 -17.65
CA ALA A 78 -6.92 8.30 -17.27
C ALA A 78 -7.53 9.18 -16.16
N LEU A 79 -6.72 9.61 -15.19
CA LEU A 79 -7.13 10.55 -14.14
C LEU A 79 -7.37 11.96 -14.69
N LYS A 80 -6.56 12.37 -15.68
CA LYS A 80 -6.78 13.62 -16.41
C LYS A 80 -8.11 13.65 -17.15
N ARG A 81 -8.53 12.52 -17.75
CA ARG A 81 -9.88 12.38 -18.32
C ARG A 81 -11.00 12.52 -17.28
N ARG A 82 -10.72 12.25 -16.01
CA ARG A 82 -11.61 12.47 -14.85
C ARG A 82 -11.43 13.85 -14.21
N GLY A 83 -10.73 14.76 -14.87
CA GLY A 83 -10.55 16.14 -14.42
C GLY A 83 -9.52 16.32 -13.29
N GLN A 84 -8.68 15.32 -13.03
CA GLN A 84 -7.64 15.40 -12.01
C GLN A 84 -6.24 15.52 -12.62
N THR A 85 -5.39 16.33 -12.01
CA THR A 85 -3.99 16.48 -12.43
C THR A 85 -3.09 15.73 -11.47
N TRP A 86 -2.25 14.86 -12.03
CA TRP A 86 -1.35 13.99 -11.28
C TRP A 86 0.01 13.93 -11.99
N HIS A 87 1.04 13.64 -11.20
CA HIS A 87 2.39 13.30 -11.63
C HIS A 87 2.59 11.80 -11.40
N GLY A 88 3.30 11.14 -12.32
CA GLY A 88 3.63 9.71 -12.21
C GLY A 88 5.13 9.49 -12.07
N ALA A 89 5.51 8.56 -11.21
CA ALA A 89 6.86 8.02 -11.09
C ALA A 89 6.87 6.51 -11.24
N SER A 90 7.83 6.01 -12.00
CA SER A 90 8.04 4.58 -12.27
C SER A 90 9.46 4.40 -12.79
N GLY A 91 10.10 3.26 -12.50
CA GLY A 91 11.39 2.94 -13.08
C GLY A 91 11.28 2.61 -14.56
N ARG A 92 11.95 3.40 -15.41
CA ARG A 92 12.13 3.09 -16.83
C ARG A 92 13.44 2.31 -17.02
N CYS A 93 13.36 0.99 -17.09
CA CYS A 93 14.49 0.19 -17.55
C CYS A 93 14.35 -0.02 -19.06
N ASN A 94 15.33 0.44 -19.85
CA ASN A 94 15.34 0.18 -21.29
C ASN A 94 15.51 -1.33 -21.54
N GLY A 95 14.45 -2.00 -22.00
CA GLY A 95 14.50 -3.39 -22.47
C GLY A 95 14.44 -4.48 -21.38
N VAL A 96 14.22 -4.10 -20.13
CA VAL A 96 13.84 -4.99 -19.01
C VAL A 96 12.55 -4.43 -18.44
N GLN A 97 11.63 -5.30 -17.99
CA GLN A 97 10.46 -4.90 -17.22
C GLN A 97 10.88 -3.84 -16.19
N GLY A 98 10.19 -2.70 -16.15
CA GLY A 98 10.50 -1.61 -15.22
C GLY A 98 10.37 -2.05 -13.75
N THR A 99 10.43 -1.11 -12.82
CA THR A 99 10.18 -1.44 -11.40
C THR A 99 8.77 -2.03 -11.25
N ASP A 100 8.62 -3.00 -10.34
CA ASP A 100 7.34 -3.65 -10.00
C ASP A 100 6.40 -2.75 -9.18
N VAL A 101 6.72 -1.46 -9.16
CA VAL A 101 6.09 -0.43 -8.34
C VAL A 101 5.97 0.86 -9.13
N CYS A 102 4.95 1.66 -8.81
CA CYS A 102 4.83 3.03 -9.30
C CYS A 102 4.19 3.94 -8.25
N VAL A 103 4.38 5.26 -8.42
CA VAL A 103 3.83 6.29 -7.52
C VAL A 103 3.07 7.32 -8.35
N LEU A 104 1.91 7.74 -7.85
CA LEU A 104 1.16 8.89 -8.34
C LEU A 104 1.12 9.97 -7.27
N SER A 105 1.28 11.23 -7.65
CA SER A 105 1.21 12.37 -6.73
C SER A 105 0.40 13.52 -7.33
N LYS A 106 -0.47 14.15 -6.52
CA LYS A 106 -1.08 15.45 -6.86
C LYS A 106 -0.08 16.61 -6.77
N TYR A 107 1.10 16.36 -6.20
CA TYR A 107 2.18 17.32 -6.03
C TYR A 107 3.36 17.02 -6.96
N PRO A 108 4.20 18.02 -7.30
CA PRO A 108 5.35 17.82 -8.16
C PRO A 108 6.30 16.74 -7.61
N ILE A 109 6.74 15.85 -8.51
CA ILE A 109 7.81 14.89 -8.23
C ILE A 109 9.13 15.55 -8.61
N GLU A 110 10.02 15.71 -7.64
CA GLU A 110 11.30 16.39 -7.83
C GLU A 110 12.39 15.42 -8.31
N GLU A 111 12.40 14.21 -7.75
CA GLU A 111 13.42 13.20 -8.02
C GLU A 111 12.82 11.80 -8.02
N ILE A 112 13.32 10.97 -8.94
CA ILE A 112 13.04 9.53 -8.99
C ILE A 112 14.39 8.84 -9.08
N THR A 113 14.70 8.00 -8.10
CA THR A 113 15.91 7.15 -8.12
C THR A 113 15.48 5.70 -8.21
N THR A 114 16.11 4.93 -9.09
CA THR A 114 15.85 3.50 -9.32
C THR A 114 17.17 2.73 -9.30
N GLY A 115 17.13 1.41 -9.17
CA GLY A 115 18.36 0.61 -9.04
C GLY A 115 18.98 0.74 -7.65
N LEU A 116 18.16 0.99 -6.63
CA LEU A 116 18.58 1.07 -5.22
C LEU A 116 18.98 -0.30 -4.67
N SER A 117 18.38 -1.36 -5.19
CA SER A 117 18.54 -2.71 -4.65
C SER A 117 19.06 -3.65 -5.73
N THR A 118 20.07 -4.44 -5.37
CA THR A 118 20.48 -5.61 -6.18
C THR A 118 19.70 -6.86 -5.83
N ILE A 119 18.86 -6.82 -4.78
CA ILE A 119 17.98 -7.90 -4.37
C ILE A 119 16.76 -7.89 -5.29
N MET A 120 16.52 -9.02 -5.96
CA MET A 120 15.35 -9.22 -6.82
C MET A 120 14.07 -9.13 -5.99
N GLY A 121 13.10 -8.33 -6.41
CA GLY A 121 11.89 -8.08 -5.60
C GLY A 121 12.19 -7.26 -4.33
N GLY A 122 13.29 -6.51 -4.30
CA GLY A 122 13.60 -5.59 -3.20
C GLY A 122 13.01 -4.18 -3.38
N VAL A 123 13.35 -3.29 -2.45
CA VAL A 123 12.97 -1.87 -2.52
C VAL A 123 13.87 -1.14 -3.52
N ASP A 124 13.50 -1.15 -4.80
CA ASP A 124 14.38 -0.69 -5.89
C ASP A 124 14.16 0.76 -6.34
N MET A 125 13.19 1.47 -5.74
CA MET A 125 12.83 2.84 -6.10
C MET A 125 12.64 3.73 -4.88
N LYS A 126 13.00 5.02 -5.01
CA LYS A 126 12.55 6.10 -4.13
C LYS A 126 12.12 7.32 -4.93
N VAL A 127 11.16 8.06 -4.39
CA VAL A 127 10.55 9.22 -5.04
C VAL A 127 10.51 10.37 -4.05
N ARG A 128 11.12 11.50 -4.41
CA ARG A 128 11.10 12.75 -3.63
C ARG A 128 10.03 13.69 -4.19
N ILE A 129 9.17 14.21 -3.31
CA ILE A 129 7.95 14.95 -3.67
C ILE A 129 7.88 16.26 -2.87
N ASP A 130 7.71 17.39 -3.55
CA ASP A 130 7.46 18.69 -2.90
C ASP A 130 5.98 18.84 -2.54
N VAL A 131 5.64 18.56 -1.29
CA VAL A 131 4.28 18.69 -0.77
C VAL A 131 4.09 20.06 -0.14
N LYS A 132 3.89 21.09 -0.97
CA LYS A 132 3.68 22.49 -0.53
C LYS A 132 4.82 23.00 0.39
N GLY A 133 6.07 22.72 0.01
CA GLY A 133 7.26 23.09 0.75
C GLY A 133 7.72 22.10 1.81
N TYR A 134 7.04 20.95 1.95
CA TYR A 134 7.52 19.83 2.76
C TYR A 134 8.19 18.79 1.86
N ASP A 135 9.41 18.40 2.20
CA ASP A 135 10.12 17.33 1.50
C ASP A 135 9.57 15.96 1.95
N VAL A 136 8.92 15.24 1.05
CA VAL A 136 8.39 13.89 1.31
C VAL A 136 9.14 12.88 0.45
N LEU A 137 9.79 11.92 1.11
CA LEU A 137 10.52 10.83 0.49
C LEU A 137 9.76 9.51 0.67
N LEU A 138 9.41 8.87 -0.44
CA LEU A 138 8.64 7.63 -0.44
C LEU A 138 9.38 6.51 -1.16
N TYR A 139 9.46 5.36 -0.50
CA TYR A 139 9.99 4.10 -1.03
C TYR A 139 8.83 3.13 -1.24
N PRO A 140 8.37 2.90 -2.47
CA PRO A 140 7.39 1.86 -2.74
C PRO A 140 8.07 0.49 -2.89
N ALA A 141 7.44 -0.56 -2.36
CA ALA A 141 7.97 -1.91 -2.32
C ALA A 141 6.94 -2.94 -2.80
N HIS A 142 7.45 -4.01 -3.38
CA HIS A 142 6.74 -5.28 -3.54
C HIS A 142 7.76 -6.38 -3.25
N LEU A 143 7.63 -7.02 -2.10
CA LEU A 143 8.60 -8.00 -1.64
C LEU A 143 8.22 -9.42 -2.05
N ASP A 144 9.17 -10.36 -1.97
CA ASP A 144 8.99 -11.74 -2.46
C ASP A 144 7.71 -12.42 -1.93
N TYR A 145 6.86 -12.83 -2.88
CA TYR A 145 5.62 -13.57 -2.64
C TYR A 145 5.80 -15.08 -2.69
N THR A 146 6.96 -15.58 -3.14
CA THR A 146 7.16 -17.01 -3.44
C THR A 146 7.53 -17.85 -2.21
N HIS A 147 7.86 -17.23 -1.08
CA HIS A 147 8.14 -17.89 0.19
C HIS A 147 7.21 -17.35 1.28
N TYR A 148 5.91 -17.61 1.16
CA TYR A 148 4.89 -17.09 2.06
C TYR A 148 4.79 -17.91 3.36
N ALA A 149 5.78 -17.75 4.23
CA ALA A 149 6.03 -18.62 5.39
C ALA A 149 4.90 -18.65 6.43
N CYS A 150 4.00 -17.66 6.46
CA CYS A 150 2.84 -17.63 7.35
C CYS A 150 1.80 -18.72 7.03
N TYR A 151 1.95 -19.44 5.91
CA TYR A 151 1.15 -20.61 5.58
C TYR A 151 1.58 -21.88 6.33
N LEU A 152 2.82 -21.96 6.80
CA LEU A 152 3.32 -23.13 7.53
C LEU A 152 2.48 -23.42 8.79
N PRO A 153 2.20 -22.44 9.67
CA PRO A 153 1.32 -22.67 10.82
C PRO A 153 -0.12 -23.02 10.42
N ARG A 154 -0.56 -22.57 9.24
CA ARG A 154 -1.90 -22.83 8.69
C ARG A 154 -2.03 -24.20 8.01
N GLY A 155 -0.96 -24.99 7.97
CA GLY A 155 -0.98 -26.33 7.38
C GLY A 155 -0.77 -26.36 5.87
N TYR A 156 -0.14 -25.33 5.31
CA TYR A 156 0.19 -25.23 3.88
C TYR A 156 1.67 -24.91 3.70
N ASP A 157 2.26 -25.47 2.65
CA ASP A 157 3.62 -25.17 2.25
C ASP A 157 3.67 -23.78 1.60
N GLY A 158 4.48 -22.86 2.12
CA GLY A 158 4.48 -21.48 1.62
C GLY A 158 5.21 -21.25 0.28
N ILE A 159 5.76 -22.31 -0.35
CA ILE A 159 6.42 -22.24 -1.67
C ILE A 159 5.54 -22.88 -2.75
N THR A 160 5.01 -24.06 -2.46
CA THR A 160 4.20 -24.84 -3.39
C THR A 160 2.71 -24.61 -3.22
N TRP A 161 2.30 -23.96 -2.11
CA TRP A 161 0.92 -23.77 -1.68
C TRP A 161 0.13 -25.07 -1.54
N GLN A 162 0.83 -26.20 -1.40
CA GLN A 162 0.21 -27.50 -1.20
C GLN A 162 -0.09 -27.72 0.28
N ARG A 163 -1.18 -28.42 0.55
CA ARG A 163 -1.55 -28.81 1.91
C ARG A 163 -0.47 -29.74 2.49
N LEU A 164 -0.02 -29.40 3.70
CA LEU A 164 0.90 -30.22 4.48
C LEU A 164 0.13 -31.34 5.21
N SER A 165 0.84 -32.41 5.55
CA SER A 165 0.31 -33.47 6.40
C SER A 165 0.00 -32.99 7.81
N ASP A 166 0.80 -32.06 8.34
CA ASP A 166 0.63 -31.41 9.65
C ASP A 166 1.08 -29.95 9.55
N SER A 167 0.53 -29.06 10.39
CA SER A 167 0.99 -27.68 10.52
C SER A 167 2.37 -27.59 11.14
N GLU A 168 3.17 -26.63 10.69
CA GLU A 168 4.46 -26.29 11.30
C GLU A 168 4.35 -24.98 12.07
N THR A 169 4.36 -25.07 13.40
CA THR A 169 4.09 -23.95 14.31
C THR A 169 5.32 -23.47 15.08
N GLU A 170 6.50 -24.08 14.87
CA GLU A 170 7.75 -23.65 15.51
C GLU A 170 8.26 -22.35 14.87
N PRO A 171 8.29 -21.21 15.59
CA PRO A 171 8.69 -19.93 15.01
C PRO A 171 10.07 -19.95 14.36
N ALA A 172 11.02 -20.73 14.87
CA ALA A 172 12.34 -20.86 14.27
C ALA A 172 12.30 -21.50 12.87
N THR A 173 11.42 -22.47 12.64
CA THR A 173 11.23 -23.09 11.32
C THR A 173 10.54 -22.13 10.37
N VAL A 174 9.51 -21.43 10.83
CA VAL A 174 8.79 -20.41 10.06
C VAL A 174 9.74 -19.31 9.59
N LEU A 175 10.55 -18.75 10.51
CA LEU A 175 11.53 -17.70 10.17
C LEU A 175 12.66 -18.19 9.28
N LYS A 176 13.06 -19.47 9.40
CA LYS A 176 14.07 -20.04 8.51
C LYS A 176 13.57 -20.01 7.06
N MET A 177 12.34 -20.45 6.81
CA MET A 177 11.73 -20.37 5.49
C MET A 177 11.54 -18.91 5.06
N ASN A 178 11.08 -18.05 5.98
CA ASN A 178 10.89 -16.62 5.71
C ASN A 178 12.16 -15.98 5.11
N ARG A 179 13.33 -16.30 5.65
CA ARG A 179 14.62 -15.74 5.19
C ARG A 179 15.09 -16.31 3.84
N GLU A 180 14.53 -17.42 3.36
CA GLU A 180 14.80 -17.89 2.00
C GLU A 180 14.22 -16.96 0.93
N SER A 181 13.26 -16.10 1.31
CA SER A 181 12.66 -15.05 0.47
C SER A 181 13.59 -13.88 0.14
N THR A 182 14.64 -13.69 0.95
CA THR A 182 15.51 -12.50 0.96
C THR A 182 14.83 -11.16 1.29
N ARG A 183 13.61 -11.19 1.84
CA ARG A 183 12.88 -9.97 2.24
C ARG A 183 13.60 -9.22 3.36
N ASP A 184 14.29 -9.93 4.25
CA ASP A 184 15.10 -9.34 5.31
C ASP A 184 16.33 -8.61 4.76
N GLU A 185 17.03 -9.13 3.75
CA GLU A 185 18.10 -8.39 3.08
C GLU A 185 17.58 -7.19 2.29
N ALA A 186 16.40 -7.29 1.67
CA ALA A 186 15.77 -6.16 0.98
C ALA A 186 15.45 -5.01 1.94
N ILE A 187 14.92 -5.30 3.13
CA ILE A 187 14.69 -4.30 4.18
C ILE A 187 16.01 -3.73 4.71
N ALA A 188 17.03 -4.57 4.93
CA ALA A 188 18.34 -4.09 5.34
C ALA A 188 18.96 -3.12 4.32
N ALA A 189 18.86 -3.43 3.03
CA ALA A 189 19.33 -2.55 1.95
C ALA A 189 18.56 -1.22 1.90
N PHE A 190 17.23 -1.26 2.08
CA PHE A 190 16.41 -0.05 2.23
C PHE A 190 16.89 0.81 3.42
N LEU A 191 17.09 0.20 4.58
CA LEU A 191 17.53 0.90 5.79
C LEU A 191 18.91 1.54 5.60
N ASP A 192 19.80 0.87 4.86
CA ASP A 192 21.12 1.39 4.51
C ASP A 192 21.07 2.62 3.59
N ASP A 193 20.10 2.71 2.68
CA ASP A 193 19.88 3.92 1.88
C ASP A 193 19.18 5.01 2.71
N ALA A 194 18.09 4.67 3.39
CA ALA A 194 17.25 5.60 4.14
C ALA A 194 18.00 6.33 5.27
N LYS A 195 19.00 5.69 5.92
CA LYS A 195 19.83 6.35 6.94
C LYS A 195 20.67 7.52 6.40
N THR A 196 20.87 7.59 5.08
CA THR A 196 21.63 8.67 4.43
C THR A 196 20.74 9.82 3.98
N GLU A 197 19.43 9.62 4.02
CA GLU A 197 18.44 10.59 3.56
C GLU A 197 18.00 11.52 4.68
N GLN A 198 17.51 12.68 4.26
CA GLN A 198 16.87 13.68 5.12
C GLN A 198 15.65 14.20 4.36
N ALA A 199 14.49 14.16 5.01
CA ALA A 199 13.23 14.68 4.49
C ALA A 199 12.32 15.05 5.67
N ASP A 200 11.29 15.88 5.44
CA ASP A 200 10.28 16.16 6.46
C ASP A 200 9.38 14.93 6.73
N LEU A 201 9.30 13.98 5.79
CA LEU A 201 8.61 12.70 5.99
C LEU A 201 9.27 11.62 5.12
N ILE A 202 9.79 10.57 5.75
CA ILE A 202 10.33 9.38 5.08
C ILE A 202 9.35 8.22 5.26
N LEU A 203 8.96 7.58 4.15
CA LEU A 203 7.97 6.52 4.11
C LEU A 203 8.50 5.28 3.38
N LEU A 204 8.19 4.11 3.92
CA LEU A 204 8.26 2.84 3.21
C LEU A 204 6.84 2.31 3.06
N THR A 205 6.41 2.03 1.84
CA THR A 205 5.05 1.56 1.55
C THR A 205 5.10 0.35 0.66
N GLY A 206 4.27 -0.66 0.89
CA GLY A 206 4.18 -1.75 -0.08
C GLY A 206 3.48 -2.98 0.45
N ASP A 207 3.36 -3.94 -0.44
CA ASP A 207 3.05 -5.32 -0.10
C ASP A 207 4.34 -6.04 0.25
N PHE A 208 4.43 -6.49 1.51
CA PHE A 208 5.62 -7.13 2.04
C PHE A 208 5.60 -8.64 1.88
N ASN A 209 4.45 -9.24 1.53
CA ASN A 209 4.28 -10.69 1.59
C ASN A 209 4.80 -11.32 2.91
N GLU A 210 4.72 -10.54 4.00
CA GLU A 210 5.12 -10.89 5.35
C GLU A 210 4.14 -10.22 6.32
N PRO A 211 3.54 -10.94 7.28
CA PRO A 211 2.81 -10.30 8.36
C PRO A 211 3.76 -9.54 9.30
N SER A 212 3.22 -8.80 10.27
CA SER A 212 4.02 -8.08 11.26
C SER A 212 4.14 -8.83 12.58
N HIS A 213 5.27 -8.67 13.29
CA HIS A 213 5.44 -9.11 14.68
C HIS A 213 4.38 -8.51 15.63
N LEU A 214 3.78 -7.38 15.23
CA LEU A 214 2.66 -6.76 15.95
C LEU A 214 1.34 -7.48 15.71
N ASP A 215 1.20 -8.21 14.60
CA ASP A 215 -0.02 -8.91 14.23
C ASP A 215 0.03 -10.39 14.62
N TRP A 216 1.23 -10.97 14.69
CA TRP A 216 1.50 -12.35 15.14
C TRP A 216 2.13 -12.36 16.53
N ASN A 217 1.31 -12.04 17.55
CA ASN A 217 1.74 -11.91 18.93
C ASN A 217 0.90 -12.78 19.88
N GLU A 218 1.20 -12.73 21.17
CA GLU A 218 0.52 -13.54 22.19
C GLU A 218 -1.02 -13.35 22.19
N ALA A 219 -1.53 -12.15 21.91
CA ALA A 219 -2.96 -11.85 21.89
C ALA A 219 -3.69 -12.43 20.66
N THR A 220 -2.96 -12.71 19.58
CA THR A 220 -3.51 -13.20 18.31
C THR A 220 -3.11 -14.65 18.00
N ARG A 221 -2.24 -15.29 18.79
CA ARG A 221 -1.70 -16.63 18.51
C ARG A 221 -2.74 -17.73 18.30
N GLU A 222 -3.95 -17.60 18.86
CA GLU A 222 -5.06 -18.55 18.70
C GLU A 222 -6.15 -18.06 17.72
N LYS A 223 -5.87 -17.01 16.96
CA LYS A 223 -6.79 -16.43 15.97
C LYS A 223 -6.30 -16.75 14.55
N TRP A 224 -7.22 -16.75 13.59
CA TRP A 224 -6.92 -16.75 12.15
C TRP A 224 -5.92 -17.82 11.71
N ASP A 225 -6.05 -19.00 12.31
CA ASP A 225 -5.20 -20.18 12.09
C ASP A 225 -3.70 -19.94 12.34
N HIS A 226 -3.35 -19.00 13.23
CA HIS A 226 -1.99 -18.86 13.73
C HIS A 226 -1.53 -20.09 14.54
N ASN A 227 -2.47 -20.92 15.02
CA ASN A 227 -2.23 -22.23 15.64
C ASN A 227 -1.19 -22.21 16.77
N GLY A 228 -1.27 -21.21 17.63
CA GLY A 228 -0.39 -20.99 18.78
C GLY A 228 0.93 -20.29 18.43
N CYS A 229 1.20 -20.00 17.16
CA CYS A 229 2.44 -19.41 16.72
C CYS A 229 2.52 -17.90 17.03
N VAL A 230 3.66 -17.48 17.58
CA VAL A 230 4.04 -16.09 17.81
C VAL A 230 5.36 -15.86 17.08
N VAL A 231 5.35 -15.01 16.06
CA VAL A 231 6.47 -14.92 15.11
C VAL A 231 7.01 -13.49 15.11
N PRO A 232 8.28 -13.28 15.50
CA PRO A 232 8.95 -11.99 15.38
C PRO A 232 9.41 -11.80 13.92
N TRP A 233 8.45 -11.59 13.02
CA TRP A 233 8.63 -11.41 11.58
C TRP A 233 9.76 -10.42 11.24
N ASP A 234 10.76 -10.89 10.47
CA ASP A 234 12.07 -10.25 10.30
C ASP A 234 11.96 -8.81 9.77
N CYS A 235 11.16 -8.56 8.72
CA CYS A 235 11.03 -7.24 8.10
C CYS A 235 10.50 -6.21 9.12
N SER A 236 9.41 -6.58 9.80
CA SER A 236 8.75 -5.70 10.76
C SER A 236 9.61 -5.44 12.01
N MET A 237 10.39 -6.44 12.46
CA MET A 237 11.34 -6.29 13.56
C MET A 237 12.48 -5.33 13.20
N GLN A 238 13.12 -5.52 12.04
CA GLN A 238 14.22 -4.65 11.58
C GLN A 238 13.79 -3.19 11.45
N LEU A 239 12.60 -2.94 10.87
CA LEU A 239 12.05 -1.60 10.73
C LEU A 239 11.84 -0.94 12.10
N TYR A 240 11.28 -1.68 13.07
CA TYR A 240 11.06 -1.16 14.41
C TYR A 240 12.36 -0.87 15.17
N GLU A 241 13.36 -1.73 15.03
CA GLU A 241 14.70 -1.54 15.59
C GLU A 241 15.40 -0.32 14.99
N ALA A 242 15.21 -0.06 13.69
CA ALA A 242 15.75 1.11 13.00
C ALA A 242 14.96 2.42 13.27
N GLY A 243 13.86 2.36 14.01
CA GLY A 243 13.08 3.53 14.43
C GLY A 243 11.83 3.82 13.58
N PHE A 244 11.63 3.13 12.46
CA PHE A 244 10.39 3.21 11.70
C PHE A 244 9.20 2.67 12.50
N ARG A 245 8.01 3.19 12.22
CA ARG A 245 6.77 2.74 12.86
C ARG A 245 5.71 2.45 11.82
N ASP A 246 4.98 1.36 12.03
CA ASP A 246 3.81 1.00 11.24
C ASP A 246 2.68 1.97 11.54
N VAL A 247 2.27 2.77 10.54
CA VAL A 247 1.27 3.82 10.70
C VAL A 247 -0.08 3.24 11.12
N TYR A 248 -0.46 2.07 10.59
CA TYR A 248 -1.72 1.43 10.94
C TYR A 248 -1.76 1.08 12.43
N ARG A 249 -0.69 0.49 12.95
CA ARG A 249 -0.58 0.10 14.37
C ARG A 249 -0.34 1.28 15.31
N VAL A 250 0.22 2.39 14.84
CA VAL A 250 0.25 3.64 15.62
C VAL A 250 -1.17 4.17 15.85
N VAL A 251 -2.05 4.11 14.85
CA VAL A 251 -3.44 4.56 14.96
C VAL A 251 -4.33 3.51 15.64
N HIS A 252 -4.13 2.23 15.33
CA HIS A 252 -4.91 1.09 15.79
C HIS A 252 -4.00 0.05 16.47
N PRO A 253 -3.57 0.28 17.72
CA PRO A 253 -2.54 -0.53 18.39
C PRO A 253 -2.97 -1.96 18.71
N GLU A 254 -4.28 -2.22 18.81
CA GLU A 254 -4.82 -3.52 19.25
C GLU A 254 -5.20 -4.40 18.04
N PRO A 255 -4.38 -5.38 17.63
CA PRO A 255 -4.65 -6.23 16.46
C PRO A 255 -5.88 -7.10 16.63
N THR A 256 -6.28 -7.41 17.87
CA THR A 256 -7.49 -8.20 18.15
C THR A 256 -8.79 -7.43 17.93
N ILE A 257 -8.74 -6.10 17.91
CA ILE A 257 -9.88 -5.19 17.75
C ILE A 257 -9.93 -4.68 16.31
N CYS A 258 -8.79 -4.21 15.81
CA CYS A 258 -8.62 -3.72 14.45
C CYS A 258 -7.54 -4.55 13.75
N PRO A 259 -7.86 -5.76 13.24
CA PRO A 259 -6.88 -6.60 12.58
C PRO A 259 -6.30 -5.93 11.32
N GLY A 260 -7.12 -5.21 10.56
CA GLY A 260 -6.67 -4.47 9.40
C GLY A 260 -6.28 -5.34 8.22
N PHE A 261 -6.94 -6.49 8.04
CA PHE A 261 -6.60 -7.45 7.00
C PHE A 261 -6.60 -6.85 5.59
N THR A 262 -5.51 -7.11 4.87
CA THR A 262 -5.33 -6.64 3.49
C THR A 262 -5.36 -7.79 2.49
N TYR A 263 -5.09 -9.03 2.93
CA TYR A 263 -5.11 -10.21 2.07
C TYR A 263 -5.72 -11.42 2.79
N PRO A 264 -6.45 -12.33 2.11
CA PRO A 264 -7.05 -12.14 0.79
C PRO A 264 -8.33 -11.31 0.88
N SER A 265 -8.46 -10.32 0.01
CA SER A 265 -9.70 -9.57 -0.17
C SER A 265 -10.76 -10.41 -0.88
N ASP A 266 -12.02 -10.17 -0.50
CA ASP A 266 -13.13 -10.54 -1.37
C ASP A 266 -13.04 -9.77 -2.70
N ASN A 267 -13.52 -10.38 -3.77
CA ASN A 267 -13.74 -9.76 -5.06
C ASN A 267 -14.92 -10.46 -5.77
N SER A 268 -16.01 -9.74 -6.00
CA SER A 268 -17.24 -10.29 -6.60
C SER A 268 -17.06 -10.73 -8.05
N GLU A 269 -16.07 -10.18 -8.75
CA GLU A 269 -15.79 -10.45 -10.16
C GLU A 269 -14.91 -11.69 -10.38
N LYS A 270 -14.53 -12.38 -9.29
CA LYS A 270 -13.62 -13.53 -9.30
C LYS A 270 -14.25 -14.74 -8.63
N GLU A 271 -13.95 -15.93 -9.14
CA GLU A 271 -14.31 -17.17 -8.43
C GLU A 271 -13.46 -17.30 -7.16
N ILE A 272 -14.02 -17.88 -6.09
CA ILE A 272 -13.32 -17.97 -4.79
C ILE A 272 -11.98 -18.69 -4.92
N LYS A 273 -11.89 -19.75 -5.73
CA LYS A 273 -10.66 -20.52 -5.96
C LYS A 273 -9.52 -19.68 -6.57
N ASP A 274 -9.84 -18.53 -7.18
CA ASP A 274 -8.85 -17.62 -7.76
C ASP A 274 -8.37 -16.57 -6.73
N LEU A 275 -8.91 -16.58 -5.51
CA LEU A 275 -8.67 -15.61 -4.44
C LEU A 275 -8.06 -16.26 -3.18
N THR A 276 -7.66 -17.53 -3.26
CA THR A 276 -7.13 -18.32 -2.13
C THR A 276 -6.06 -19.28 -2.65
N TRP A 277 -4.98 -19.41 -1.88
CA TRP A 277 -3.90 -20.38 -2.13
C TRP A 277 -3.90 -21.51 -1.10
N ALA A 278 -4.52 -21.30 0.06
CA ALA A 278 -4.70 -22.24 1.15
C ALA A 278 -6.21 -22.40 1.45
N PRO A 279 -6.96 -23.11 0.58
CA PRO A 279 -8.44 -23.09 0.56
C PRO A 279 -9.13 -23.60 1.84
N GLU A 280 -8.45 -24.35 2.70
CA GLU A 280 -8.99 -24.87 3.96
C GLU A 280 -8.60 -24.03 5.19
N ALA A 281 -7.77 -22.99 5.02
CA ALA A 281 -7.26 -22.14 6.10
C ALA A 281 -7.94 -20.76 6.14
N ASP A 282 -7.87 -20.11 7.29
CA ASP A 282 -8.02 -18.66 7.41
C ASP A 282 -6.70 -17.98 7.02
N GLU A 283 -6.58 -17.56 5.77
CA GLU A 283 -5.37 -16.93 5.21
C GLU A 283 -5.21 -15.46 5.56
N ARG A 284 -6.18 -14.90 6.30
CA ARG A 284 -6.24 -13.46 6.50
C ARG A 284 -5.01 -12.96 7.24
N ASP A 285 -4.32 -12.02 6.61
CA ASP A 285 -3.23 -11.26 7.17
C ASP A 285 -3.26 -9.81 6.70
N ARG A 286 -2.57 -8.97 7.45
CA ARG A 286 -2.19 -7.64 7.01
C ARG A 286 -0.75 -7.71 6.55
N ILE A 287 -0.55 -7.59 5.23
CA ILE A 287 0.76 -7.67 4.59
C ILE A 287 1.08 -6.41 3.76
N ASP A 288 0.10 -5.52 3.64
CA ASP A 288 0.22 -4.23 2.98
C ASP A 288 0.41 -3.13 4.04
N PHE A 289 1.49 -2.36 3.93
CA PHE A 289 1.93 -1.44 4.97
C PHE A 289 2.26 -0.04 4.46
N ILE A 290 2.16 0.92 5.38
CA ILE A 290 2.82 2.21 5.32
C ILE A 290 3.59 2.38 6.64
N TYR A 291 4.92 2.36 6.56
CA TYR A 291 5.83 2.70 7.66
C TYR A 291 6.33 4.14 7.50
N TYR A 292 6.53 4.83 8.61
CA TYR A 292 7.10 6.18 8.63
C TYR A 292 8.22 6.32 9.67
N MET A 293 9.15 7.25 9.42
CA MET A 293 10.10 7.69 10.44
C MET A 293 9.47 8.82 11.30
N PRO A 294 9.31 8.64 12.62
CA PRO A 294 8.62 9.62 13.47
C PRO A 294 9.38 10.91 13.80
N ASP A 295 10.63 11.06 13.38
CA ASP A 295 11.48 12.22 13.66
C ASP A 295 11.25 13.42 12.73
N GLY A 296 10.39 13.24 11.71
CA GLY A 296 10.03 14.24 10.73
C GLY A 296 9.03 15.30 11.22
N ALA A 297 8.45 16.01 10.26
CA ALA A 297 7.48 17.08 10.47
C ALA A 297 6.01 16.62 10.41
N PHE A 298 5.73 15.32 10.47
CA PHE A 298 4.39 14.76 10.33
C PHE A 298 4.08 13.72 11.40
N ALA A 299 2.82 13.69 11.86
CA ALA A 299 2.30 12.68 12.76
C ALA A 299 1.14 11.92 12.09
N PRO A 300 1.03 10.59 12.27
CA PRO A 300 -0.17 9.83 11.92
C PRO A 300 -1.40 10.38 12.63
N LYS A 301 -2.48 10.55 11.88
CA LYS A 301 -3.76 11.01 12.40
C LYS A 301 -4.85 9.96 12.26
N GLU A 302 -4.88 9.28 11.11
CA GLU A 302 -5.93 8.31 10.79
C GLU A 302 -5.36 7.23 9.86
N ALA A 303 -5.86 5.99 9.99
CA ALA A 303 -5.59 4.89 9.10
C ALA A 303 -6.89 4.12 8.83
N LYS A 304 -7.14 3.77 7.56
CA LYS A 304 -8.34 3.10 7.07
C LYS A 304 -7.97 2.00 6.07
N VAL A 305 -8.76 0.94 6.04
CA VAL A 305 -8.67 -0.11 5.02
C VAL A 305 -9.54 0.30 3.83
N VAL A 306 -9.01 0.21 2.62
CA VAL A 306 -9.72 0.56 1.38
C VAL A 306 -9.94 -0.71 0.57
N GLY A 307 -11.21 -1.05 0.33
CA GLY A 307 -11.58 -2.30 -0.32
C GLY A 307 -12.84 -2.90 0.30
N PRO A 308 -13.32 -4.04 -0.23
CA PRO A 308 -14.45 -4.76 0.32
C PRO A 308 -14.30 -5.01 1.82
N SER A 309 -15.37 -4.87 2.58
CA SER A 309 -15.37 -5.19 4.02
C SER A 309 -15.49 -6.70 4.29
N SER A 310 -15.30 -7.53 3.26
CA SER A 310 -15.25 -8.99 3.32
C SER A 310 -13.89 -9.52 2.82
N SER A 311 -13.57 -10.73 3.25
CA SER A 311 -12.37 -11.47 2.90
C SER A 311 -12.70 -12.91 2.52
N ILE A 312 -11.71 -13.63 2.00
CA ILE A 312 -11.84 -15.08 1.81
C ILE A 312 -11.31 -15.80 3.04
N VAL A 313 -12.10 -16.73 3.58
CA VAL A 313 -11.76 -17.55 4.74
C VAL A 313 -12.24 -18.96 4.47
N ARG A 314 -11.34 -19.95 4.42
CA ARG A 314 -11.67 -21.36 4.17
C ARG A 314 -12.57 -21.55 2.95
N SER A 315 -12.22 -20.87 1.85
CA SER A 315 -13.00 -20.87 0.60
C SER A 315 -14.43 -20.33 0.73
N GLU A 316 -14.69 -19.45 1.69
CA GLU A 316 -15.96 -18.74 1.86
C GLU A 316 -15.73 -17.23 1.89
N ARG A 317 -16.69 -16.45 1.37
CA ARG A 317 -16.69 -14.99 1.50
C ARG A 317 -17.25 -14.62 2.87
N ILE A 318 -16.40 -14.08 3.73
CA ILE A 318 -16.74 -13.77 5.12
C ILE A 318 -16.65 -12.26 5.35
N GLN A 319 -17.71 -11.71 5.94
CA GLN A 319 -17.74 -10.31 6.40
C GLN A 319 -16.78 -10.12 7.57
N GLU A 320 -16.00 -9.04 7.55
CA GLU A 320 -15.14 -8.67 8.67
C GLU A 320 -15.95 -8.21 9.87
N VAL A 321 -15.56 -8.67 11.06
CA VAL A 321 -16.28 -8.45 12.33
C VAL A 321 -15.51 -7.58 13.33
N GLY A 322 -14.37 -7.03 12.93
CA GLY A 322 -13.55 -6.11 13.72
C GLY A 322 -14.03 -4.65 13.68
N ASN A 323 -13.30 -3.77 14.34
CA ASN A 323 -13.57 -2.32 14.35
C ASN A 323 -12.76 -1.55 13.30
N ASP A 324 -12.18 -2.26 12.33
CA ASP A 324 -11.49 -1.63 11.21
C ASP A 324 -12.44 -0.68 10.49
N THR A 325 -11.93 0.50 10.15
CA THR A 325 -12.69 1.47 9.36
C THR A 325 -12.45 1.22 7.89
N PHE A 326 -13.47 0.72 7.19
CA PHE A 326 -13.42 0.46 5.76
C PHE A 326 -13.88 1.66 4.93
N ILE A 327 -13.22 1.87 3.80
CA ILE A 327 -13.73 2.63 2.67
C ILE A 327 -14.03 1.62 1.56
N GLU A 328 -15.28 1.17 1.48
CA GLU A 328 -15.69 0.17 0.51
C GLU A 328 -15.71 0.75 -0.93
N PRO A 329 -15.47 -0.09 -1.95
CA PRO A 329 -15.55 0.32 -3.35
C PRO A 329 -16.97 0.74 -3.74
N LEU A 330 -17.08 1.67 -4.68
CA LEU A 330 -18.38 2.06 -5.25
C LEU A 330 -18.79 1.20 -6.45
N GLY A 331 -17.87 0.39 -6.96
CA GLY A 331 -18.05 -0.47 -8.12
C GLY A 331 -17.13 -1.67 -8.07
N ILE A 332 -16.55 -2.03 -9.22
CA ILE A 332 -15.59 -3.13 -9.34
C ILE A 332 -14.40 -2.88 -8.41
N TRP A 333 -14.02 -3.87 -7.62
CA TRP A 333 -12.76 -3.85 -6.90
C TRP A 333 -11.64 -4.40 -7.79
N PRO A 334 -10.51 -3.70 -7.98
CA PRO A 334 -9.59 -4.04 -9.07
C PRO A 334 -8.61 -5.18 -8.75
N THR A 335 -8.55 -5.65 -7.50
CA THR A 335 -7.48 -6.51 -7.00
C THR A 335 -8.00 -7.55 -5.98
N ASP A 336 -7.18 -8.52 -5.59
CA ASP A 336 -7.36 -9.45 -4.47
C ASP A 336 -6.76 -8.92 -3.16
N HIS A 337 -6.18 -7.72 -3.15
CA HIS A 337 -5.74 -7.02 -1.92
C HIS A 337 -6.74 -5.94 -1.49
N LYS A 338 -6.69 -5.54 -0.21
CA LYS A 338 -7.24 -4.27 0.28
C LYS A 338 -6.09 -3.27 0.46
N GLY A 339 -6.33 -2.01 0.15
CA GLY A 339 -5.34 -0.95 0.33
C GLY A 339 -5.33 -0.40 1.75
N VAL A 340 -4.24 0.28 2.09
CA VAL A 340 -4.12 1.04 3.34
C VAL A 340 -4.07 2.53 3.01
N LEU A 341 -5.05 3.29 3.50
CA LEU A 341 -5.09 4.75 3.37
C LEU A 341 -4.80 5.37 4.73
N VAL A 342 -3.73 6.16 4.78
CA VAL A 342 -3.33 6.90 5.98
C VAL A 342 -3.43 8.39 5.77
N THR A 343 -3.78 9.10 6.84
CA THR A 343 -3.76 10.56 6.91
C THR A 343 -2.71 10.97 7.92
N PHE A 344 -1.76 11.80 7.48
CA PHE A 344 -0.83 12.51 8.33
C PHE A 344 -1.27 13.96 8.52
N GLU A 345 -0.88 14.56 9.64
CA GLU A 345 -0.95 16.00 9.84
C GLU A 345 0.45 16.60 10.09
N PRO A 346 0.75 17.80 9.55
CA PRO A 346 2.00 18.46 9.86
C PRO A 346 2.10 18.86 11.33
N ILE A 347 3.19 18.49 11.98
CA ILE A 347 3.52 18.90 13.33
C ILE A 347 3.96 20.37 13.26
N ARG A 348 3.36 21.24 14.10
CA ARG A 348 3.83 22.62 14.23
C ARG A 348 5.22 22.60 14.86
N LYS A 349 6.26 22.92 14.10
CA LYS A 349 7.56 23.34 14.66
C LYS A 349 7.30 24.63 15.45
N ASN A 350 7.37 24.55 16.78
CA ASN A 350 7.25 25.71 17.69
C ASN A 350 8.46 26.63 17.58
#